data_AF-A0A821G7B6-F1
#
_entry.id   AF-A0A821G7B6-F1
#
_cell.length_a   1.000
_cell.length_b   1.000
_cell.length_c   1.000
_cell.angle_alpha   90.00
_cell.angle_beta   90.00
_cell.angle_gamma   90.00
#
_symmetry.space_group_name_H-M   'P 1'
#
loop_
_entity.id
_entity.type
_entity.pdbx_description
1 polymer ?
#
loop_
_entity_poly.entity_id
_entity_poly.type
_entity_poly.pdbx_seq_one_letter_code
_entity_poly.pdbx_strand_id
1 'polypeptide(L)'
;MSESMCICSEEYFGIQYEHRQTRIDFSFHHELMIPSSLLVHFITVSNQTHPIRSSLKKEISWDQDILTLYTSIQFHIAFAEMFNNYYLIILREQIIVSAIISTQIIPSYRCLSIHELFNQNLSHRHLLRRIKYYQIPCQKRFDLVCFYDDIHLCLCDAFRRSNCFEFDHNMTYDCRGYNLCENGVQCFEDSRKRPTSAVCVCQDCYYGSRCQFSTKGSILSLDTIFGYQIRPNVDITRQSYVVKIVLFVTMFIFTLGIINSLLSFLIFQKENSRTVGCGIYLFVSSITSIIMLCIFMVKVWFLLMLQIGSIKSHVFMSLQCISIDFLLRLLLSSNDWFYAWVAVERAVNIFQGNTF
;
A
#
# COMPACT_ATOMS: atom_id res chain seq x y z
N MET A 1 -11.34 36.50 0.67
CA MET A 1 -10.12 36.10 -0.06
C MET A 1 -9.92 34.62 0.19
N SER A 2 -10.15 33.78 -0.82
CA SER A 2 -9.96 32.34 -0.73
C SER A 2 -8.46 32.04 -0.83
N GLU A 3 -7.85 31.55 0.24
CA GLU A 3 -6.52 30.95 0.19
C GLU A 3 -6.58 29.72 -0.72
N SER A 4 -5.95 29.83 -1.89
CA SER A 4 -5.73 28.69 -2.78
C SER A 4 -4.62 27.85 -2.17
N MET A 5 -4.98 26.66 -1.69
CA MET A 5 -4.02 25.68 -1.20
C MET A 5 -3.28 25.09 -2.41
N CYS A 6 -2.04 25.54 -2.63
CA CYS A 6 -1.19 25.04 -3.71
C CYS A 6 -0.81 23.57 -3.46
N ILE A 7 -1.02 22.71 -4.46
CA ILE A 7 -0.58 21.31 -4.43
C ILE A 7 0.93 21.29 -4.71
N CYS A 8 1.73 20.96 -3.69
CA CYS A 8 3.18 20.86 -3.81
C CYS A 8 3.58 19.69 -4.74
N SER A 9 4.56 19.90 -5.63
CA SER A 9 5.26 18.78 -6.27
C SER A 9 6.15 18.09 -5.22
N GLU A 10 6.34 16.77 -5.33
CA GLU A 10 7.07 15.98 -4.30
C GLU A 10 8.51 16.49 -4.04
N GLU A 11 9.10 17.25 -4.96
CA GLU A 11 10.49 17.69 -4.89
C GLU A 11 10.70 19.01 -4.14
N TYR A 12 9.63 19.77 -3.88
CA TYR A 12 9.72 21.14 -3.34
C TYR A 12 8.76 21.34 -2.16
N PHE A 13 9.09 22.29 -1.28
CA PHE A 13 8.25 22.71 -0.16
C PHE A 13 8.36 24.22 0.07
N GLY A 14 7.37 24.80 0.76
CA GLY A 14 7.28 26.24 1.03
C GLY A 14 6.13 26.92 0.27
N ILE A 15 5.76 28.13 0.70
CA ILE A 15 4.58 28.86 0.20
C ILE A 15 4.71 29.19 -1.30
N GLN A 16 5.94 29.41 -1.79
CA GLN A 16 6.24 29.64 -3.20
C GLN A 16 7.18 28.59 -3.81
N TYR A 17 7.22 27.35 -3.29
CA TYR A 17 8.11 26.27 -3.78
C TYR A 17 9.61 26.61 -3.68
N GLU A 18 9.99 27.41 -2.68
CA GLU A 18 11.34 27.99 -2.58
C GLU A 18 12.40 26.98 -2.12
N HIS A 19 11.99 25.88 -1.46
CA HIS A 19 12.92 24.96 -0.83
C HIS A 19 12.84 23.57 -1.44
N ARG A 20 14.01 23.00 -1.75
CA ARG A 20 14.12 21.65 -2.30
C ARG A 20 14.09 20.62 -1.17
N GLN A 21 13.27 19.59 -1.29
CA GLN A 21 13.25 18.49 -0.34
C GLN A 21 14.52 17.64 -0.47
N THR A 22 14.94 17.00 0.63
CA THR A 22 15.99 15.98 0.61
C THR A 22 15.44 14.75 -0.09
N ARG A 23 16.12 14.29 -1.15
CA ARG A 23 15.78 13.07 -1.88
C ARG A 23 16.68 11.94 -1.38
N ILE A 24 16.08 10.84 -0.97
CA ILE A 24 16.77 9.64 -0.50
C ILE A 24 16.34 8.46 -1.39
N ASP A 25 17.28 7.90 -2.13
CA ASP A 25 17.09 6.71 -2.95
C ASP A 25 17.62 5.49 -2.18
N PHE A 26 16.72 4.58 -1.81
CA PHE A 26 17.04 3.33 -1.12
C PHE A 26 17.12 2.19 -2.13
N SER A 27 18.20 1.41 -2.09
CA SER A 27 18.26 0.10 -2.73
C SER A 27 18.28 -1.00 -1.68
N PHE A 28 17.87 -2.21 -2.04
CA PHE A 28 17.86 -3.36 -1.14
C PHE A 28 18.99 -4.32 -1.49
N HIS A 29 19.65 -4.89 -0.48
CA HIS A 29 20.59 -5.97 -0.70
C HIS A 29 19.85 -7.24 -1.15
N HIS A 30 20.44 -8.03 -2.04
CA HIS A 30 19.82 -9.20 -2.67
C HIS A 30 19.39 -10.31 -1.69
N GLU A 31 20.02 -10.37 -0.51
CA GLU A 31 19.68 -11.34 0.55
C GLU A 31 18.47 -10.93 1.39
N LEU A 32 17.98 -9.69 1.26
CA LEU A 32 16.86 -9.18 2.02
C LEU A 32 15.57 -9.33 1.25
N MET A 33 14.52 -9.80 1.93
CA MET A 33 13.16 -9.71 1.40
C MET A 33 12.69 -8.25 1.46
N ILE A 34 12.16 -7.74 0.36
CA ILE A 34 11.64 -6.37 0.28
C ILE A 34 10.26 -6.34 0.97
N PRO A 35 10.05 -5.47 1.98
CA PRO A 35 8.76 -5.36 2.65
C PRO A 35 7.74 -4.59 1.79
N SER A 36 6.44 -4.74 2.09
CA SER A 36 5.38 -3.95 1.46
C SER A 36 5.40 -2.47 1.86
N SER A 37 6.01 -2.16 3.01
CA SER A 37 6.21 -0.79 3.47
C SER A 37 7.47 -0.68 4.31
N LEU A 38 8.09 0.50 4.26
CA LEU A 38 9.29 0.85 4.99
C LEU A 38 8.99 2.01 5.92
N LEU A 39 9.34 1.87 7.19
CA LEU A 39 9.29 2.99 8.14
C LEU A 39 10.71 3.54 8.30
N VAL A 40 10.88 4.85 8.09
CA VAL A 40 12.17 5.52 8.17
C VAL A 40 12.13 6.49 9.35
N HIS A 41 13.05 6.30 10.29
CA HIS A 41 13.21 7.17 11.45
C HIS A 41 14.40 8.10 11.26
N PHE A 42 14.14 9.39 11.27
CA PHE A 42 15.12 10.46 11.21
C PHE A 42 15.41 10.98 12.61
N ILE A 43 16.69 11.15 12.91
CA ILE A 43 17.16 11.62 14.21
C ILE A 43 17.98 12.89 14.03
N THR A 44 17.54 13.94 14.70
CA THR A 44 18.24 15.22 14.77
C THR A 44 18.93 15.31 16.12
N VAL A 45 20.26 15.33 16.09
CA VAL A 45 21.08 15.54 17.29
C VAL A 45 21.37 17.03 17.43
N SER A 46 21.28 17.54 18.66
CA SER A 46 21.62 18.92 19.01
C SER A 46 22.38 18.91 20.32
N ASN A 47 23.34 19.81 20.48
CA ASN A 47 24.15 19.91 21.70
C ASN A 47 23.34 20.35 22.93
N GLN A 48 22.16 20.94 22.74
CA GLN A 48 21.37 21.57 23.81
C GLN A 48 20.11 20.80 24.20
N THR A 49 19.71 19.81 23.41
CA THR A 49 18.46 19.08 23.61
C THR A 49 18.64 17.60 23.35
N HIS A 50 17.84 16.77 24.01
CA HIS A 50 17.74 15.35 23.67
C HIS A 50 17.45 15.17 22.17
N PRO A 51 17.99 14.10 21.55
CA PRO A 51 17.76 13.80 20.14
C PRO A 51 16.28 13.81 19.81
N ILE A 52 15.91 14.49 18.74
CA ILE A 52 14.53 14.57 18.27
C ILE A 52 14.34 13.52 17.19
N ARG A 53 13.29 12.71 17.34
CA ARG A 53 12.90 11.71 16.36
C ARG A 53 11.70 12.17 15.54
N SER A 54 11.81 11.95 14.25
CA SER A 54 10.78 12.15 13.22
C SER A 54 10.68 10.86 12.41
N SER A 55 9.48 10.43 12.02
CA SER A 55 9.32 9.15 11.30
C SER A 55 8.43 9.32 10.09
N LEU A 56 8.82 8.71 8.97
CA LEU A 56 8.01 8.68 7.75
C LEU A 56 7.84 7.23 7.29
N LYS A 57 6.61 6.84 6.97
CA LYS A 57 6.34 5.55 6.34
C LYS A 57 6.19 5.74 4.83
N LYS A 58 6.79 4.84 4.05
CA LYS A 58 6.66 4.79 2.60
C LYS A 58 6.27 3.37 2.18
N GLU A 59 5.21 3.26 1.38
CA GLU A 59 4.82 1.99 0.77
C GLU A 59 5.72 1.68 -0.43
N ILE A 60 6.03 0.40 -0.62
CA ILE A 60 6.91 -0.08 -1.69
C ILE A 60 6.08 -0.81 -2.72
N SER A 61 6.17 -0.36 -3.97
CA SER A 61 5.59 -1.07 -5.11
C SER A 61 6.44 -2.29 -5.47
N TRP A 62 5.80 -3.40 -5.84
CA TRP A 62 6.44 -4.72 -5.97
C TRP A 62 7.53 -4.82 -7.06
N ASP A 63 7.60 -3.87 -7.99
CA ASP A 63 8.57 -3.84 -9.12
C ASP A 63 9.60 -2.70 -9.00
N GLN A 64 9.92 -2.26 -7.78
CA GLN A 64 10.93 -1.22 -7.53
C GLN A 64 12.11 -1.78 -6.74
N ASP A 65 13.25 -1.95 -7.42
CA ASP A 65 14.53 -2.24 -6.78
C ASP A 65 15.09 -1.02 -6.02
N ILE A 66 14.60 0.17 -6.39
CA ILE A 66 14.99 1.46 -5.82
C ILE A 66 13.74 2.21 -5.36
N LEU A 67 13.70 2.53 -4.07
CA LEU A 67 12.64 3.33 -3.45
C LEU A 67 13.12 4.77 -3.27
N THR A 68 12.41 5.74 -3.83
CA THR A 68 12.71 7.17 -3.62
C THR A 68 11.79 7.78 -2.57
N LEU A 69 12.37 8.46 -1.59
CA LEU A 69 11.69 9.19 -0.53
C LEU A 69 12.14 10.66 -0.54
N TYR A 70 11.17 11.57 -0.52
CA TYR A 70 11.40 12.99 -0.37
C TYR A 70 11.01 13.43 1.04
N THR A 71 11.85 14.24 1.69
CA THR A 71 11.59 14.75 3.03
C THR A 71 12.14 16.16 3.25
N SER A 72 11.38 16.98 3.98
CA SER A 72 11.82 18.27 4.52
C SER A 72 12.54 18.15 5.87
N ILE A 73 12.57 16.95 6.46
CA ILE A 73 13.17 16.73 7.78
C ILE A 73 14.68 16.96 7.70
N GLN A 74 15.20 17.71 8.67
CA GLN A 74 16.63 17.91 8.85
C GLN A 74 17.16 16.90 9.87
N PHE A 75 18.15 16.09 9.50
CA PHE A 75 18.59 14.98 10.34
C PHE A 75 20.09 14.71 10.21
N HIS A 76 20.63 13.98 11.19
CA HIS A 76 22.02 13.51 11.20
C HIS A 76 22.08 11.99 11.00
N ILE A 77 21.08 11.28 11.52
CA ILE A 77 21.03 9.82 11.54
C ILE A 77 19.69 9.39 10.97
N ALA A 78 19.67 8.32 10.18
CA ALA A 78 18.45 7.67 9.76
C ALA A 78 18.51 6.16 9.97
N PHE A 79 17.39 5.58 10.40
CA PHE A 79 17.17 4.14 10.51
C PHE A 79 15.99 3.72 9.64
N ALA A 80 16.13 2.57 8.99
CA ALA A 80 15.03 1.89 8.32
C ALA A 80 14.52 0.77 9.23
N GLU A 81 13.22 0.75 9.51
CA GLU A 81 12.53 -0.32 10.20
C GLU A 81 11.77 -1.18 9.19
N MET A 82 12.09 -2.48 9.18
CA MET A 82 11.40 -3.49 8.37
C MET A 82 11.29 -4.81 9.14
N PHE A 83 10.10 -5.40 9.13
CA PHE A 83 9.79 -6.64 9.86
C PHE A 83 10.24 -6.60 11.34
N ASN A 84 9.99 -5.48 12.03
CA ASN A 84 10.40 -5.20 13.42
C ASN A 84 11.92 -5.20 13.67
N ASN A 85 12.73 -5.04 12.62
CA ASN A 85 14.18 -4.93 12.74
C ASN A 85 14.64 -3.57 12.24
N TYR A 86 15.63 -3.01 12.93
CA TYR A 86 16.20 -1.71 12.61
C TYR A 86 17.48 -1.88 11.80
N TYR A 87 17.66 -1.04 10.78
CA TYR A 87 18.85 -0.99 9.94
C TYR A 87 19.38 0.43 9.93
N LEU A 88 20.66 0.63 10.25
CA LEU A 88 21.30 1.92 10.09
C LEU A 88 21.55 2.19 8.61
N ILE A 89 20.98 3.27 8.09
CA ILE A 89 21.04 3.60 6.65
C ILE A 89 21.85 4.87 6.37
N ILE A 90 21.87 5.82 7.32
CA ILE A 90 22.58 7.10 7.19
C ILE A 90 23.12 7.50 8.56
N LEU A 91 24.38 7.90 8.61
CA LEU A 91 25.02 8.53 9.76
C LEU A 91 25.98 9.61 9.25
N ARG A 92 25.72 10.88 9.60
CA ARG A 92 26.59 12.01 9.28
C ARG A 92 26.78 12.91 10.49
N GLU A 93 27.98 13.49 10.60
CA GLU A 93 28.29 14.49 11.63
C GLU A 93 27.59 15.83 11.36
N GLN A 94 27.44 16.20 10.09
CA GLN A 94 26.75 17.41 9.68
C GLN A 94 25.27 17.15 9.40
N ILE A 95 24.44 18.14 9.72
CA ILE A 95 23.01 18.08 9.44
C ILE A 95 22.74 18.02 7.93
N ILE A 96 21.85 17.11 7.54
CA ILE A 96 21.45 16.90 6.16
C ILE A 96 20.23 17.79 5.87
N VAL A 97 20.35 18.63 4.84
CA VAL A 97 19.27 19.50 4.35
C VAL A 97 19.37 19.58 2.83
N SER A 98 18.25 19.41 2.13
CA SER A 98 18.14 19.57 0.67
C SER A 98 19.17 18.77 -0.14
N ALA A 99 19.53 17.58 0.34
CA ALA A 99 20.55 16.72 -0.28
C ALA A 99 19.93 15.63 -1.17
N ILE A 100 20.71 15.12 -2.11
CA ILE A 100 20.39 13.88 -2.85
C ILE A 100 21.30 12.78 -2.29
N ILE A 101 20.70 11.76 -1.69
CA ILE A 101 21.41 10.67 -1.02
C ILE A 101 20.97 9.36 -1.66
N SER A 102 21.94 8.55 -2.06
CA SER A 102 21.69 7.15 -2.43
C SER A 102 22.28 6.26 -1.35
N THR A 103 21.47 5.36 -0.81
CA THR A 103 21.87 4.40 0.23
C THR A 103 21.32 3.01 -0.06
N GLN A 104 21.92 2.00 0.56
CA GLN A 104 21.50 0.61 0.43
C GLN A 104 21.22 0.03 1.81
N ILE A 105 20.10 -0.69 1.95
CA ILE A 105 19.78 -1.45 3.14
C ILE A 105 20.50 -2.79 3.05
N ILE A 106 21.44 -3.02 3.98
CA ILE A 106 22.36 -4.16 3.96
C ILE A 106 22.23 -4.94 5.29
N PRO A 107 22.27 -6.28 5.28
CA PRO A 107 22.17 -7.10 6.49
C PRO A 107 23.22 -6.78 7.57
N SER A 108 24.44 -6.39 7.17
CA SER A 108 25.54 -6.07 8.10
C SER A 108 25.29 -4.80 8.93
N TYR A 109 24.38 -3.93 8.49
CA TYR A 109 23.99 -2.71 9.20
C TYR A 109 22.71 -2.89 10.03
N ARG A 110 22.24 -4.13 10.18
CA ARG A 110 21.13 -4.48 11.09
C ARG A 110 21.55 -4.22 12.54
N CYS A 111 20.74 -3.44 13.25
CA CYS A 111 20.90 -3.27 14.68
C CYS A 111 20.36 -4.51 15.41
N LEU A 112 21.19 -5.15 16.22
CA LEU A 112 20.82 -6.35 16.96
C LEU A 112 20.09 -6.01 18.27
N SER A 113 19.19 -6.89 18.71
CA SER A 113 18.60 -6.76 20.04
C SER A 113 19.63 -7.02 21.14
N ILE A 114 19.54 -6.32 22.25
CA ILE A 114 20.38 -6.57 23.43
C ILE A 114 20.24 -8.00 23.95
N HIS A 115 19.08 -8.63 23.74
CA HIS A 115 18.82 -10.02 24.12
C HIS A 115 19.61 -11.02 23.28
N GLU A 116 19.99 -10.66 22.05
CA GLU A 116 20.85 -11.46 21.19
C GLU A 116 22.34 -11.29 21.54
N LEU A 117 22.70 -10.13 22.12
CA LEU A 117 24.09 -9.77 22.43
C LEU A 117 24.51 -10.18 23.84
N PHE A 118 23.59 -10.19 24.80
CA PHE A 118 23.86 -10.52 26.20
C PHE A 118 23.41 -11.93 26.57
N ASN A 119 24.17 -12.56 27.46
CA ASN A 119 23.71 -13.79 28.12
C ASN A 119 22.41 -13.53 28.88
N GLN A 120 21.58 -14.58 29.02
CA GLN A 120 20.26 -14.52 29.70
C GLN A 120 20.32 -13.84 31.10
N ASN A 121 21.41 -14.05 31.84
CA ASN A 121 21.61 -13.44 33.17
C ASN A 121 21.82 -11.93 33.17
N LEU A 122 22.28 -11.35 32.05
CA LEU A 122 22.53 -9.91 31.90
C LEU A 122 21.35 -9.22 31.22
N SER A 123 20.71 -9.89 30.25
CA SER A 123 19.57 -9.34 29.51
C SER A 123 18.35 -9.12 30.40
N HIS A 124 18.10 -10.00 31.38
CA HIS A 124 16.99 -9.89 32.33
C HIS A 124 17.25 -8.97 33.53
N ARG A 125 18.43 -8.33 33.62
CA ARG A 125 18.70 -7.37 34.71
C ARG A 125 17.95 -6.07 34.47
N HIS A 126 17.63 -5.40 35.57
CA HIS A 126 17.07 -4.04 35.53
C HIS A 126 17.93 -3.09 34.69
N LEU A 127 17.27 -2.24 33.89
CA LEU A 127 17.86 -1.32 32.93
C LEU A 127 19.10 -0.57 33.44
N LEU A 128 19.02 0.06 34.62
CA LEU A 128 20.12 0.80 35.24
C LEU A 128 21.41 -0.02 35.46
N ARG A 129 21.29 -1.32 35.70
CA ARG A 129 22.44 -2.23 35.81
C ARG A 129 22.93 -2.66 34.45
N ARG A 130 22.02 -2.82 33.49
CA ARG A 130 22.28 -3.28 32.12
C ARG A 130 23.05 -2.23 31.31
N ILE A 131 22.68 -0.95 31.43
CA ILE A 131 23.33 0.19 30.75
C ILE A 131 24.84 0.26 31.03
N LYS A 132 25.28 -0.10 32.23
CA LYS A 132 26.71 -0.12 32.60
C LYS A 132 27.55 -1.03 31.70
N TYR A 133 26.91 -2.01 31.05
CA TYR A 133 27.56 -2.99 30.19
C TYR A 133 27.38 -2.70 28.70
N TYR A 134 26.71 -1.62 28.29
CA TYR A 134 26.42 -1.31 26.88
C TYR A 134 27.66 -1.00 26.03
N GLN A 135 28.78 -0.73 26.68
CA GLN A 135 30.08 -0.59 26.01
C GLN A 135 30.63 -1.94 25.53
N ILE A 136 30.27 -3.06 26.19
CA ILE A 136 30.85 -4.39 25.93
C ILE A 136 30.53 -4.92 24.52
N PRO A 137 29.28 -4.87 24.01
CA PRO A 137 28.97 -5.34 22.66
C PRO A 137 29.84 -4.70 21.59
N CYS A 138 29.98 -3.36 21.62
CA CYS A 138 30.81 -2.63 20.66
C CYS A 138 32.30 -3.00 20.74
N GLN A 139 32.80 -3.34 21.94
CA GLN A 139 34.19 -3.75 22.14
C GLN A 139 34.46 -5.19 21.68
N LYS A 140 33.50 -6.10 21.87
CA LYS A 140 33.66 -7.52 21.52
C LYS A 140 33.40 -7.81 20.04
N ARG A 141 32.45 -7.10 19.43
CA ARG A 141 32.02 -7.31 18.04
C ARG A 141 32.38 -6.11 17.19
N PHE A 142 33.48 -6.24 16.44
CA PHE A 142 33.95 -5.17 15.54
C PHE A 142 33.04 -4.97 14.32
N ASP A 143 32.22 -5.96 13.99
CA ASP A 143 31.19 -5.92 12.96
C ASP A 143 29.90 -5.21 13.41
N LEU A 144 29.70 -5.02 14.73
CA LEU A 144 28.49 -4.40 15.27
C LEU A 144 28.50 -2.88 15.05
N VAL A 145 27.55 -2.39 14.27
CA VAL A 145 27.37 -0.96 13.99
C VAL A 145 26.38 -0.32 14.97
N CYS A 146 25.32 -1.03 15.32
CA CYS A 146 24.27 -0.55 16.22
C CYS A 146 23.56 -1.71 16.93
N PHE A 147 22.87 -1.39 18.03
CA PHE A 147 22.02 -2.32 18.76
C PHE A 147 20.93 -1.56 19.51
N TYR A 148 19.90 -2.25 20.00
CA TYR A 148 18.81 -1.63 20.74
C TYR A 148 18.37 -2.48 21.94
N ASP A 149 17.79 -1.83 22.94
CA ASP A 149 17.14 -2.47 24.09
C ASP A 149 15.63 -2.14 24.10
N ASP A 150 14.98 -2.20 25.25
CA ASP A 150 13.55 -1.91 25.39
C ASP A 150 13.18 -0.42 25.18
N ILE A 151 14.11 0.52 25.43
CA ILE A 151 13.84 1.97 25.38
C ILE A 151 14.95 2.82 24.75
N HIS A 152 16.06 2.22 24.31
CA HIS A 152 17.23 2.88 23.77
C HIS A 152 17.67 2.23 22.47
N LEU A 153 18.16 3.09 21.58
CA LEU A 153 18.94 2.67 20.44
C LEU A 153 20.37 3.20 20.59
N CYS A 154 21.34 2.34 20.33
CA CYS A 154 22.75 2.57 20.54
C CYS A 154 23.55 2.42 19.25
N LEU A 155 24.50 3.33 19.06
CA LEU A 155 25.48 3.31 17.97
C LEU A 155 26.87 2.99 18.50
N CYS A 156 27.61 2.15 17.79
CA CYS A 156 29.03 1.90 18.09
C CYS A 156 29.89 2.91 17.31
N ASP A 157 30.65 3.73 18.01
CA ASP A 157 31.57 4.69 17.38
C ASP A 157 32.88 4.05 16.89
N ALA A 158 33.72 4.85 16.24
CA ALA A 158 35.03 4.42 15.76
C ALA A 158 35.97 3.95 16.90
N PHE A 159 35.79 4.47 18.12
CA PHE A 159 36.54 4.09 19.31
C PHE A 159 35.91 2.91 20.06
N ARG A 160 34.90 2.25 19.47
CA ARG A 160 34.17 1.10 20.03
C ARG A 160 33.45 1.43 21.34
N ARG A 161 32.98 2.67 21.46
CA ARG A 161 32.09 3.12 22.52
C ARG A 161 30.65 3.10 22.03
N SER A 162 29.74 2.70 22.91
CA SER A 162 28.31 2.78 22.66
C SER A 162 27.78 4.18 23.01
N ASN A 163 27.20 4.85 22.03
CA ASN A 163 26.45 6.09 22.18
C ASN A 163 24.97 5.77 22.06
N CYS A 164 24.25 5.86 23.18
CA CYS A 164 22.85 5.48 23.27
C CYS A 164 21.96 6.71 23.47
N PHE A 165 20.78 6.68 22.87
CA PHE A 165 19.73 7.67 23.06
C PHE A 165 18.39 6.97 23.26
N GLU A 166 17.47 7.65 23.92
CA GLU A 166 16.12 7.14 24.16
C GLU A 166 15.37 7.00 22.83
N PHE A 167 14.76 5.84 22.63
CA PHE A 167 14.02 5.47 21.43
C PHE A 167 12.80 4.64 21.86
N ASP A 168 11.63 5.27 21.81
CA ASP A 168 10.37 4.58 22.08
C ASP A 168 9.98 3.71 20.88
N HIS A 169 10.18 2.40 20.99
CA HIS A 169 9.90 1.42 19.93
C HIS A 169 8.41 1.29 19.62
N ASN A 170 7.51 1.71 20.52
CA ASN A 170 6.06 1.56 20.36
C ASN A 170 5.35 2.92 20.27
N MET A 171 6.06 3.95 19.79
CA MET A 171 5.52 5.31 19.76
C MET A 171 4.33 5.42 18.81
N THR A 172 3.21 5.88 19.34
CA THR A 172 2.01 6.25 18.61
C THR A 172 1.94 7.77 18.44
N TYR A 173 1.45 8.24 17.29
CA TYR A 173 1.20 9.66 17.05
C TYR A 173 -0.30 9.92 17.12
N ASP A 174 -0.73 10.85 17.97
CA ASP A 174 -2.15 11.22 18.14
C ASP A 174 -2.62 12.27 17.11
N CYS A 175 -1.71 12.74 16.27
CA CYS A 175 -1.88 13.78 15.25
C CYS A 175 -2.69 15.02 15.67
N ARG A 176 -2.64 15.38 16.96
CA ARG A 176 -3.14 16.63 17.59
C ARG A 176 -4.40 17.25 16.96
N GLY A 177 -5.37 16.43 16.56
CA GLY A 177 -6.63 16.89 15.97
C GLY A 177 -6.61 17.25 14.46
N TYR A 178 -5.46 17.16 13.78
CA TYR A 178 -5.33 17.21 12.31
C TYR A 178 -5.28 15.81 11.69
N ASN A 179 -5.99 14.85 12.28
CA ASN A 179 -6.22 13.54 11.67
C ASN A 179 -7.12 13.71 10.46
N LEU A 180 -6.51 14.13 9.35
CA LEU A 180 -7.10 14.09 8.04
C LEU A 180 -7.30 12.63 7.60
N CYS A 181 -6.64 11.67 8.25
CA CYS A 181 -6.76 10.24 7.97
C CYS A 181 -8.17 9.74 8.31
N GLU A 182 -8.86 9.23 7.30
CA GLU A 182 -10.19 8.64 7.40
C GLU A 182 -10.08 7.14 7.73
N ASN A 183 -11.17 6.52 8.20
CA ASN A 183 -11.23 5.09 8.54
C ASN A 183 -10.39 4.61 9.75
N GLY A 184 -10.07 5.51 10.70
CA GLY A 184 -9.54 5.13 12.01
C GLY A 184 -8.08 4.66 12.00
N VAL A 185 -7.31 5.10 11.00
CA VAL A 185 -5.93 4.66 10.78
C VAL A 185 -4.89 5.52 11.46
N GLN A 186 -3.73 4.91 11.72
CA GLN A 186 -2.58 5.61 12.28
C GLN A 186 -2.01 6.62 11.30
N CYS A 187 -1.61 7.76 11.86
CA CYS A 187 -0.96 8.85 11.17
C CYS A 187 0.47 8.97 11.69
N PHE A 188 1.37 9.51 10.88
CA PHE A 188 2.74 9.82 11.28
C PHE A 188 3.01 11.29 11.02
N GLU A 189 3.54 11.98 12.01
CA GLU A 189 3.88 13.39 11.92
C GLU A 189 5.38 13.59 11.68
N ASP A 190 5.71 14.60 10.87
CA ASP A 190 7.08 15.05 10.65
C ASP A 190 7.76 15.45 11.99
N SER A 191 7.08 16.13 12.92
CA SER A 191 7.69 16.42 14.24
C SER A 191 6.71 16.47 15.40
N ARG A 192 7.15 15.99 16.57
CA ARG A 192 6.35 15.99 17.82
C ARG A 192 6.13 17.40 18.39
N LYS A 193 7.00 18.37 18.12
CA LYS A 193 6.90 19.72 18.71
C LYS A 193 6.08 20.68 17.83
N ARG A 194 6.25 20.64 16.51
CA ARG A 194 5.48 21.42 15.53
C ARG A 194 5.33 20.61 14.22
N PRO A 195 4.25 19.85 14.06
CA PRO A 195 4.02 19.09 12.84
C PRO A 195 3.71 20.04 11.67
N THR A 196 4.47 19.94 10.58
CA THR A 196 4.26 20.69 9.33
C THR A 196 3.56 19.84 8.27
N SER A 197 3.69 18.51 8.36
CA SER A 197 3.02 17.55 7.50
C SER A 197 2.67 16.28 8.29
N ALA A 198 1.58 15.63 7.90
CA ALA A 198 1.12 14.36 8.46
C ALA A 198 0.85 13.38 7.31
N VAL A 199 1.33 12.15 7.44
CA VAL A 199 1.16 11.07 6.46
C VAL A 199 0.25 10.01 7.08
N CYS A 200 -0.79 9.63 6.34
CA CYS A 200 -1.73 8.58 6.75
C CYS A 200 -1.21 7.21 6.34
N VAL A 201 -1.29 6.24 7.25
CA VAL A 201 -0.91 4.86 6.98
C VAL A 201 -2.17 4.03 6.86
N CYS A 202 -2.48 3.62 5.64
CA CYS A 202 -3.70 2.87 5.38
C CYS A 202 -3.53 1.42 5.85
N GLN A 203 -4.57 0.91 6.52
CA GLN A 203 -4.65 -0.50 6.87
C GLN A 203 -4.98 -1.28 5.60
N ASP A 204 -4.65 -2.58 5.58
CA ASP A 204 -5.05 -3.47 4.51
C ASP A 204 -6.53 -3.24 4.17
N CYS A 205 -6.81 -3.15 2.87
CA CYS A 205 -8.13 -2.83 2.31
C CYS A 205 -8.53 -1.35 2.28
N TYR A 206 -7.67 -0.40 2.66
CA TYR A 206 -7.90 1.05 2.52
C TYR A 206 -6.80 1.73 1.70
N TYR A 207 -7.13 2.78 0.93
CA TYR A 207 -6.17 3.48 0.07
C TYR A 207 -6.51 4.96 -0.18
N GLY A 208 -5.55 5.70 -0.73
CA GLY A 208 -5.61 7.16 -0.95
C GLY A 208 -4.77 7.94 0.05
N SER A 209 -4.46 9.21 -0.25
CA SER A 209 -3.59 10.06 0.59
C SER A 209 -4.10 10.28 2.02
N ARG A 210 -5.40 10.04 2.25
CA ARG A 210 -6.07 10.12 3.56
C ARG A 210 -6.70 8.78 3.96
N CYS A 211 -6.39 7.69 3.26
CA CYS A 211 -7.04 6.38 3.43
C CYS A 211 -8.57 6.42 3.27
N GLN A 212 -9.05 7.35 2.44
CA GLN A 212 -10.47 7.65 2.27
C GLN A 212 -11.24 6.56 1.51
N PHE A 213 -10.55 5.73 0.74
CA PHE A 213 -11.19 4.67 -0.05
C PHE A 213 -11.06 3.32 0.64
N SER A 214 -12.13 2.53 0.62
CA SER A 214 -12.19 1.19 1.24
C SER A 214 -12.61 0.15 0.24
N THR A 215 -12.03 -1.03 0.38
CA THR A 215 -12.32 -2.22 -0.42
C THR A 215 -13.22 -3.21 0.33
N LYS A 216 -13.55 -2.91 1.60
CA LYS A 216 -14.47 -3.72 2.42
C LYS A 216 -15.88 -3.69 1.80
N GLY A 217 -16.39 -4.87 1.42
CA GLY A 217 -17.74 -5.03 0.86
C GLY A 217 -17.82 -5.11 -0.66
N SER A 218 -16.67 -5.10 -1.36
CA SER A 218 -16.60 -5.31 -2.81
C SER A 218 -16.04 -6.68 -3.13
N ILE A 219 -16.95 -7.67 -3.19
CA ILE A 219 -16.68 -9.05 -3.63
C ILE A 219 -16.11 -9.08 -5.07
N LEU A 220 -16.23 -7.98 -5.82
CA LEU A 220 -15.74 -7.83 -7.18
C LEU A 220 -14.71 -6.69 -7.32
N SER A 221 -13.79 -6.51 -6.37
CA SER A 221 -12.81 -5.41 -6.44
C SER A 221 -11.50 -5.81 -7.11
N LEU A 222 -11.58 -6.18 -8.40
CA LEU A 222 -10.39 -6.24 -9.27
C LEU A 222 -9.60 -4.93 -9.22
N ASP A 223 -10.28 -3.79 -8.98
CA ASP A 223 -9.69 -2.45 -8.87
C ASP A 223 -8.61 -2.32 -7.80
N THR A 224 -8.60 -3.21 -6.81
CA THR A 224 -7.77 -3.08 -5.60
C THR A 224 -6.50 -3.89 -5.72
N ILE A 225 -6.60 -5.05 -6.37
CA ILE A 225 -5.45 -5.89 -6.75
C ILE A 225 -4.77 -5.30 -7.99
N PHE A 226 -5.56 -4.83 -8.96
CA PHE A 226 -5.07 -4.37 -10.26
C PHE A 226 -4.70 -2.89 -10.28
N GLY A 227 -5.43 -2.03 -9.57
CA GLY A 227 -5.23 -0.57 -9.63
C GLY A 227 -3.90 -0.10 -9.05
N TYR A 228 -3.40 -0.77 -7.99
CA TYR A 228 -2.11 -0.42 -7.36
C TYR A 228 -0.89 -0.81 -8.20
N GLN A 229 -1.05 -1.78 -9.10
CA GLN A 229 0.05 -2.29 -9.91
C GLN A 229 0.27 -1.49 -11.21
N ILE A 230 -0.64 -0.57 -11.56
CA ILE A 230 -0.55 0.24 -12.76
C ILE A 230 0.27 1.50 -12.48
N ARG A 231 1.33 1.71 -13.25
CA ARG A 231 2.19 2.89 -13.14
C ARG A 231 1.52 4.10 -13.78
N PRO A 232 1.42 5.25 -13.10
CA PRO A 232 0.84 6.44 -13.69
C PRO A 232 1.76 7.07 -14.73
N ASN A 233 1.18 7.70 -15.76
CA ASN A 233 1.89 8.39 -16.85
C ASN A 233 2.87 7.53 -17.66
N VAL A 234 2.61 6.22 -17.77
CA VAL A 234 3.42 5.29 -18.58
C VAL A 234 2.52 4.52 -19.55
N ASP A 235 2.94 4.42 -20.81
CA ASP A 235 2.21 3.68 -21.84
C ASP A 235 2.06 2.19 -21.49
N ILE A 236 0.97 1.57 -21.97
CA ILE A 236 0.61 0.16 -21.72
C ILE A 236 1.75 -0.83 -22.03
N THR A 237 2.57 -0.54 -23.06
CA THR A 237 3.70 -1.38 -23.46
C THR A 237 4.85 -1.40 -22.43
N ARG A 238 4.97 -0.34 -21.62
CA ARG A 238 5.99 -0.16 -20.58
C ARG A 238 5.47 -0.42 -19.16
N GLN A 239 4.21 -0.84 -19.03
CA GLN A 239 3.63 -1.28 -17.76
C GLN A 239 4.25 -2.60 -17.27
N SER A 240 4.06 -2.89 -15.97
CA SER A 240 4.53 -4.12 -15.30
C SER A 240 4.10 -5.40 -16.01
N TYR A 241 4.91 -6.46 -15.90
CA TYR A 241 4.53 -7.80 -16.36
C TYR A 241 3.23 -8.29 -15.73
N VAL A 242 2.96 -7.94 -14.47
CA VAL A 242 1.72 -8.36 -13.79
C VAL A 242 0.50 -7.73 -14.45
N VAL A 243 0.56 -6.43 -14.76
CA VAL A 243 -0.52 -5.72 -15.48
C VAL A 243 -0.77 -6.34 -16.85
N LYS A 244 0.30 -6.70 -17.59
CA LYS A 244 0.18 -7.36 -18.89
C LYS A 244 -0.48 -8.74 -18.80
N ILE A 245 -0.10 -9.55 -17.80
CA ILE A 245 -0.70 -10.87 -17.57
C ILE A 245 -2.19 -10.72 -17.21
N VAL A 246 -2.54 -9.81 -16.32
CA VAL A 246 -3.94 -9.59 -15.93
C VAL A 246 -4.77 -9.11 -17.10
N LEU A 247 -4.27 -8.17 -17.92
CA LEU A 247 -4.95 -7.74 -19.14
C LEU A 247 -5.13 -8.88 -20.16
N PHE A 248 -4.13 -9.75 -20.29
CA PHE A 248 -4.23 -10.91 -21.16
C PHE A 248 -5.32 -11.89 -20.66
N VAL A 249 -5.31 -12.20 -19.36
CA VAL A 249 -6.30 -13.10 -18.74
C VAL A 249 -7.71 -12.52 -18.81
N THR A 250 -7.90 -11.23 -18.54
CA THR A 250 -9.23 -10.60 -18.63
C THR A 250 -9.77 -10.61 -20.06
N MET A 251 -8.93 -10.31 -21.06
CA MET A 251 -9.32 -10.42 -22.47
C MET A 251 -9.67 -11.86 -22.86
N PHE A 252 -8.90 -12.84 -22.39
CA PHE A 252 -9.20 -14.25 -22.63
C PHE A 252 -10.55 -14.67 -22.05
N ILE A 253 -10.82 -14.34 -20.79
CA ILE A 253 -12.12 -14.62 -20.13
C ILE A 253 -13.27 -13.93 -20.87
N PHE A 254 -13.08 -12.68 -21.31
CA PHE A 254 -14.09 -11.94 -22.06
C PHE A 254 -14.44 -12.62 -23.39
N THR A 255 -13.43 -13.07 -24.15
CA THR A 255 -13.68 -13.76 -25.43
C THR A 255 -14.45 -15.07 -25.24
N LEU A 256 -14.05 -15.91 -24.28
CA LEU A 256 -14.76 -17.15 -23.95
C LEU A 256 -16.19 -16.86 -23.47
N GLY A 257 -16.37 -15.85 -22.63
CA GLY A 257 -17.67 -15.44 -22.11
C GLY A 257 -18.63 -14.97 -23.21
N ILE A 258 -18.14 -14.18 -24.17
CA ILE A 258 -18.94 -13.74 -25.32
C ILE A 258 -19.34 -14.92 -26.20
N ILE A 259 -18.39 -15.80 -26.54
CA ILE A 259 -18.68 -16.96 -27.39
C ILE A 259 -19.77 -17.82 -26.74
N ASN A 260 -19.64 -18.13 -25.45
CA ASN A 260 -20.62 -18.90 -24.71
C ASN A 260 -22.01 -18.22 -24.67
N SER A 261 -22.04 -16.92 -24.41
CA SER A 261 -23.29 -16.17 -24.29
C SER A 261 -23.98 -15.99 -25.64
N LEU A 262 -23.23 -15.79 -26.72
CA LEU A 262 -23.76 -15.72 -28.09
C LEU A 262 -24.31 -17.07 -28.57
N LEU A 263 -23.60 -18.18 -28.31
CA LEU A 263 -24.09 -19.52 -28.63
C LEU A 263 -25.38 -19.82 -27.88
N SER A 264 -25.43 -19.49 -26.59
CA SER A 264 -26.64 -19.63 -25.76
C SER A 264 -27.78 -18.79 -26.32
N PHE A 265 -27.51 -17.53 -26.67
CA PHE A 265 -28.50 -16.64 -27.28
C PHE A 265 -29.09 -17.23 -28.57
N LEU A 266 -28.24 -17.71 -29.49
CA LEU A 266 -28.68 -18.30 -30.76
C LEU A 266 -29.51 -19.58 -30.55
N ILE A 267 -29.16 -20.41 -29.57
CA ILE A 267 -29.88 -21.66 -29.26
C ILE A 267 -31.26 -21.36 -28.68
N PHE A 268 -31.36 -20.40 -27.75
CA PHE A 268 -32.61 -20.04 -27.08
C PHE A 268 -33.46 -19.00 -27.82
N GLN A 269 -32.95 -18.46 -28.94
CA GLN A 269 -33.74 -17.63 -29.86
C GLN A 269 -34.76 -18.47 -30.65
N LYS A 270 -34.48 -19.76 -30.87
CA LYS A 270 -35.39 -20.66 -31.59
C LYS A 270 -36.71 -20.82 -30.83
N GLU A 271 -37.82 -20.73 -31.57
CA GLU A 271 -39.18 -20.74 -31.02
C GLU A 271 -39.49 -22.01 -30.22
N ASN A 272 -39.04 -23.17 -30.69
CA ASN A 272 -39.20 -24.46 -30.00
C ASN A 272 -38.59 -24.47 -28.59
N SER A 273 -37.48 -23.76 -28.39
CA SER A 273 -36.77 -23.71 -27.10
C SER A 273 -37.44 -22.78 -26.08
N ARG A 274 -38.37 -21.92 -26.52
CA ARG A 274 -39.09 -20.93 -25.68
C ARG A 274 -40.48 -21.38 -25.25
N THR A 275 -40.88 -22.59 -25.63
CA THR A 275 -42.15 -23.21 -25.24
C THR A 275 -42.21 -23.52 -23.75
N VAL A 276 -41.05 -23.68 -23.10
CA VAL A 276 -40.89 -23.95 -21.66
C VAL A 276 -40.35 -22.69 -20.97
N GLY A 277 -40.87 -22.37 -19.77
CA GLY A 277 -40.46 -21.19 -18.99
C GLY A 277 -38.94 -21.12 -18.76
N CYS A 278 -38.33 -22.27 -18.53
CA CYS A 278 -36.88 -22.43 -18.36
C CYS A 278 -36.09 -21.86 -19.55
N GLY A 279 -36.60 -22.01 -20.77
CA GLY A 279 -35.96 -21.48 -21.98
C GLY A 279 -36.02 -19.95 -22.06
N ILE A 280 -37.08 -19.33 -21.53
CA ILE A 280 -37.21 -17.87 -21.46
C ILE A 280 -36.22 -17.30 -20.43
N TYR A 281 -36.10 -17.92 -19.25
CA TYR A 281 -35.13 -17.48 -18.23
C TYR A 281 -33.68 -17.59 -18.72
N LEU A 282 -33.33 -18.69 -19.42
CA LEU A 282 -32.00 -18.87 -20.01
C LEU A 282 -31.73 -17.88 -21.15
N PHE A 283 -32.74 -17.55 -21.95
CA PHE A 283 -32.63 -16.53 -22.97
C PHE A 283 -32.32 -15.15 -22.36
N VAL A 284 -33.09 -14.72 -21.37
CA VAL A 284 -32.87 -13.43 -20.69
C VAL A 284 -31.51 -13.40 -19.98
N SER A 285 -31.14 -14.50 -19.32
CA SER A 285 -29.82 -14.69 -18.69
C SER A 285 -28.66 -14.53 -19.68
N SER A 286 -28.81 -15.04 -20.92
CA SER A 286 -27.78 -14.87 -21.96
C SER A 286 -27.59 -13.40 -22.36
N ILE A 287 -28.68 -12.63 -22.48
CA ILE A 287 -28.62 -11.18 -22.77
C ILE A 287 -27.98 -10.42 -21.61
N THR A 288 -28.42 -10.68 -20.36
CA THR A 288 -27.83 -10.01 -19.20
C THR A 288 -26.36 -10.33 -19.03
N SER A 289 -25.94 -11.55 -19.35
CA SER A 289 -24.53 -11.97 -19.31
C SER A 289 -23.67 -11.23 -20.35
N ILE A 290 -24.18 -11.01 -21.58
CA ILE A 290 -23.49 -10.19 -22.60
C ILE A 290 -23.33 -8.75 -22.11
N ILE A 291 -24.41 -8.16 -21.58
CA ILE A 291 -24.38 -6.78 -21.07
C ILE A 291 -23.38 -6.65 -19.91
N MET A 292 -23.34 -7.62 -18.99
CA MET A 292 -22.36 -7.64 -17.90
C MET A 292 -20.92 -7.67 -18.39
N LEU A 293 -20.60 -8.57 -19.34
CA LEU A 293 -19.26 -8.69 -19.89
C LEU A 293 -18.80 -7.40 -20.55
N CYS A 294 -19.69 -6.72 -21.29
CA CYS A 294 -19.41 -5.43 -21.91
C CYS A 294 -19.14 -4.34 -20.86
N ILE A 295 -19.98 -4.21 -19.83
CA ILE A 295 -19.80 -3.20 -18.77
C ILE A 295 -18.50 -3.46 -18.00
N PHE A 296 -18.18 -4.72 -17.71
CA PHE A 296 -16.93 -5.11 -17.05
C PHE A 296 -15.70 -4.70 -17.88
N MET A 297 -15.72 -4.91 -19.19
CA MET A 297 -14.61 -4.47 -20.06
C MET A 297 -14.47 -2.95 -20.12
N VAL A 298 -15.59 -2.22 -20.19
CA VAL A 298 -15.58 -0.75 -20.12
C VAL A 298 -14.98 -0.27 -18.80
N LYS A 299 -15.32 -0.93 -17.68
CA LYS A 299 -14.75 -0.62 -16.36
C LYS A 299 -13.23 -0.78 -16.34
N VAL A 300 -12.70 -1.91 -16.84
CA VAL A 300 -11.25 -2.17 -16.90
C VAL A 300 -10.54 -1.13 -17.75
N TRP A 301 -11.10 -0.80 -18.92
CA TRP A 301 -10.52 0.21 -19.80
C TRP A 301 -10.51 1.60 -19.17
N PHE A 302 -11.60 1.97 -18.50
CA PHE A 302 -11.71 3.23 -17.78
C PHE A 302 -10.69 3.34 -16.65
N LEU A 303 -10.51 2.25 -15.88
CA LEU A 303 -9.49 2.17 -14.84
C LEU A 303 -8.07 2.38 -15.38
N LEU A 304 -7.74 1.77 -16.53
CA LEU A 304 -6.45 2.00 -17.20
C LEU A 304 -6.27 3.47 -17.59
N MET A 305 -7.30 4.08 -18.19
CA MET A 305 -7.24 5.48 -18.65
C MET A 305 -7.10 6.48 -17.49
N LEU A 306 -7.76 6.20 -16.37
CA LEU A 306 -7.60 6.98 -15.14
C LEU A 306 -6.17 6.90 -14.61
N GLN A 307 -5.64 5.69 -14.48
CA GLN A 307 -4.31 5.47 -13.91
C GLN A 307 -3.19 6.03 -14.80
N ILE A 308 -3.30 5.92 -16.13
CA ILE A 308 -2.33 6.49 -17.09
C ILE A 308 -2.36 8.04 -17.08
N GLY A 309 -3.31 8.67 -16.39
CA GLY A 309 -3.35 10.12 -16.18
C GLY A 309 -4.08 10.89 -17.29
N SER A 310 -4.80 10.18 -18.17
CA SER A 310 -5.51 10.78 -19.30
C SER A 310 -6.78 11.53 -18.88
N ILE A 311 -7.38 11.20 -17.73
CA ILE A 311 -8.64 11.78 -17.25
C ILE A 311 -8.43 12.33 -15.84
N LYS A 312 -8.58 13.66 -15.67
CA LYS A 312 -8.25 14.37 -14.42
C LYS A 312 -9.47 14.87 -13.63
N SER A 313 -10.70 14.58 -14.08
CA SER A 313 -11.92 15.13 -13.45
C SER A 313 -12.39 14.26 -12.27
N HIS A 314 -12.25 14.80 -11.05
CA HIS A 314 -12.64 14.13 -9.81
C HIS A 314 -14.14 13.79 -9.72
N VAL A 315 -15.02 14.68 -10.21
CA VAL A 315 -16.48 14.47 -10.20
C VAL A 315 -16.89 13.33 -11.13
N PHE A 316 -16.26 13.25 -12.30
CA PHE A 316 -16.51 12.20 -13.28
C PHE A 316 -16.05 10.83 -12.75
N MET A 317 -14.89 10.77 -12.09
CA MET A 317 -14.35 9.54 -11.50
C MET A 317 -15.26 8.95 -10.41
N SER A 318 -15.79 9.80 -9.51
CA SER A 318 -16.69 9.35 -8.43
C SER A 318 -18.02 8.83 -8.97
N LEU A 319 -18.62 9.55 -9.93
CA LEU A 319 -19.90 9.17 -10.55
C LEU A 319 -19.79 7.83 -11.29
N GLN A 320 -18.69 7.61 -12.02
CA GLN A 320 -18.44 6.37 -12.76
C GLN A 320 -18.21 5.17 -11.82
N CYS A 321 -17.45 5.36 -10.73
CA CYS A 321 -17.18 4.30 -9.76
C CYS A 321 -18.47 3.76 -9.12
N ILE A 322 -19.34 4.65 -8.65
CA ILE A 322 -20.60 4.26 -8.00
C ILE A 322 -21.59 3.66 -9.01
N SER A 323 -21.70 4.27 -10.20
CA SER A 323 -22.69 3.88 -11.21
C SER A 323 -22.39 2.51 -11.84
N ILE A 324 -21.14 2.29 -12.27
CA ILE A 324 -20.74 1.05 -12.96
C ILE A 324 -20.78 -0.15 -12.00
N ASP A 325 -20.31 0.02 -10.77
CA ASP A 325 -20.27 -1.07 -9.78
C ASP A 325 -21.66 -1.46 -9.32
N PHE A 326 -22.53 -0.47 -9.12
CA PHE A 326 -23.93 -0.72 -8.82
C PHE A 326 -24.62 -1.50 -9.94
N LEU A 327 -24.41 -1.10 -11.20
CA LEU A 327 -25.01 -1.75 -12.36
C LEU A 327 -24.50 -3.19 -12.53
N LEU A 328 -23.19 -3.43 -12.35
CA LEU A 328 -22.61 -4.78 -12.38
C LEU A 328 -23.19 -5.68 -11.27
N ARG A 329 -23.34 -5.17 -10.05
CA ARG A 329 -23.95 -5.93 -8.94
C ARG A 329 -25.41 -6.27 -9.21
N LEU A 330 -26.18 -5.32 -9.72
CA LEU A 330 -27.58 -5.52 -10.09
C LEU A 330 -27.74 -6.63 -11.13
N LEU A 331 -26.94 -6.58 -12.19
CA LEU A 331 -26.98 -7.57 -13.26
C LEU A 331 -26.51 -8.96 -12.78
N LEU A 332 -25.48 -9.02 -11.93
CA LEU A 332 -24.99 -10.27 -11.36
C LEU A 332 -26.07 -10.94 -10.50
N SER A 333 -26.66 -10.16 -9.58
CA SER A 333 -27.75 -10.65 -8.75
C SER A 333 -28.95 -11.10 -9.58
N SER A 334 -29.27 -10.38 -10.66
CA SER A 334 -30.37 -10.75 -11.55
C SER A 334 -30.11 -12.11 -12.21
N ASN A 335 -28.86 -12.37 -12.61
CA ASN A 335 -28.46 -13.63 -13.22
C ASN A 335 -28.60 -14.80 -12.23
N ASP A 336 -28.17 -14.61 -10.98
CA ASP A 336 -28.31 -15.62 -9.92
C ASP A 336 -29.79 -15.98 -9.68
N TRP A 337 -30.67 -14.96 -9.68
CA TRP A 337 -32.11 -15.19 -9.58
C TRP A 337 -32.65 -15.97 -10.78
N PHE A 338 -32.23 -15.67 -12.01
CA PHE A 338 -32.66 -16.45 -13.19
C PHE A 338 -32.25 -17.91 -13.08
N TYR A 339 -31.03 -18.21 -12.62
CA TYR A 339 -30.60 -19.59 -12.39
C TYR A 339 -31.40 -20.27 -11.26
N ALA A 340 -31.74 -19.55 -10.20
CA ALA A 340 -32.60 -20.06 -9.14
C ALA A 340 -34.01 -20.39 -9.66
N TRP A 341 -34.61 -19.52 -10.48
CA TRP A 341 -35.91 -19.77 -11.11
C TRP A 341 -35.89 -21.00 -12.02
N VAL A 342 -34.84 -21.18 -12.80
CA VAL A 342 -34.62 -22.39 -13.62
C VAL A 342 -34.57 -23.64 -12.74
N ALA A 343 -33.87 -23.60 -11.60
CA ALA A 343 -33.78 -24.73 -10.67
C ALA A 343 -35.14 -25.05 -10.03
N VAL A 344 -35.90 -24.03 -9.61
CA VAL A 344 -37.25 -24.18 -9.05
C VAL A 344 -38.19 -24.80 -10.06
N GLU A 345 -38.23 -24.30 -11.29
CA GLU A 345 -39.10 -24.84 -12.34
C GLU A 345 -38.76 -26.31 -12.64
N ARG A 346 -37.47 -26.66 -12.71
CA ARG A 346 -37.04 -28.05 -12.86
C ARG A 346 -37.48 -28.93 -11.69
N ALA A 347 -37.36 -28.45 -10.45
CA ALA A 347 -37.79 -29.18 -9.27
C ALA A 347 -39.31 -29.41 -9.28
N VAL A 348 -40.10 -28.37 -9.59
CA VAL A 348 -41.56 -28.45 -9.67
C VAL A 348 -42.00 -29.45 -10.75
N ASN A 349 -41.36 -29.45 -11.92
CA ASN A 349 -41.66 -30.41 -12.99
C ASN A 349 -41.41 -31.87 -12.56
N ILE A 350 -40.36 -32.12 -11.77
CA ILE A 350 -40.09 -33.46 -11.19
C ILE A 350 -41.16 -33.84 -10.17
N PHE A 351 -41.55 -32.92 -9.28
CA PHE A 351 -42.56 -33.18 -8.25
C PHE A 351 -43.97 -33.39 -8.82
N GLN A 352 -44.33 -32.65 -9.87
CA GLN A 352 -45.64 -32.77 -10.52
C GLN A 352 -45.75 -34.00 -11.43
N GLY A 353 -44.67 -34.78 -11.59
CA GLY A 353 -44.70 -36.03 -12.32
C GLY A 353 -45.06 -35.86 -13.80
N ASN A 354 -44.71 -34.74 -14.42
CA ASN A 354 -44.85 -34.60 -15.86
C ASN A 354 -43.82 -35.51 -16.53
N THR A 355 -44.27 -36.70 -16.91
CA THR A 355 -43.65 -37.50 -17.97
C THR A 355 -43.56 -36.62 -19.21
N PHE A 356 -42.33 -36.37 -19.66
CA PHE A 356 -42.03 -35.77 -20.96
C PHE A 356 -42.76 -36.49 -22.10
#